data_AF-A0A8T1S2J8-F1
#
_entry.id   AF-A0A8T1S2J8-F1
#
_cell.length_a   1.000
_cell.length_b   1.000
_cell.length_c   1.000
_cell.angle_alpha   90.00
_cell.angle_beta   90.00
_cell.angle_gamma   90.00
#
_symmetry.space_group_name_H-M   'P 1'
#
loop_
_entity.id
_entity.type
_entity.pdbx_description
1 polymer ?
#
loop_
_entity_poly.entity_id
_entity_poly.type
_entity_poly.pdbx_seq_one_letter_code
_entity_poly.pdbx_strand_id
1 'polypeptide(L)'
;TDYKIVAKTISLRLWSVLEDVIHPDQIYTVLGHTIFDNLYLVRDLLELGCRDGLSFALLSLDQEKAFDRVDHEYLLNTLRAFGFGPQFVGFLQVLYASAECLVRLNWPLTEPVSFGRGVLQGCPLSGQLYALAIEPFLCLLRRRLTGLVLREPELRLVLSVYADDVLLMVQDPG
;
A
#
# COMPACT_ATOMS: atom_id res chain seq x y z
N THR A 1 -12.33 -22.32 0.54
CA THR A 1 -13.08 -22.02 1.78
C THR A 1 -14.01 -20.87 1.49
N ASP A 2 -15.15 -20.83 2.18
CA ASP A 2 -16.18 -19.79 1.99
C ASP A 2 -15.61 -18.39 2.22
N TYR A 3 -14.70 -18.26 3.20
CA TYR A 3 -13.89 -17.05 3.41
C TYR A 3 -13.19 -16.55 2.14
N LYS A 4 -12.49 -17.43 1.40
CA LYS A 4 -11.75 -17.03 0.20
C LYS A 4 -12.69 -16.57 -0.92
N ILE A 5 -13.89 -17.12 -1.00
CA ILE A 5 -14.92 -16.69 -1.95
C ILE A 5 -15.40 -15.29 -1.58
N VAL A 6 -15.80 -15.09 -0.32
CA VAL A 6 -16.26 -13.79 0.18
C VAL A 6 -15.17 -12.72 0.03
N ALA A 7 -13.94 -13.01 0.47
CA ALA A 7 -12.81 -12.11 0.34
C ALA A 7 -12.50 -11.76 -1.12
N LYS A 8 -12.60 -12.73 -2.05
CA LYS A 8 -12.43 -12.48 -3.48
C LYS A 8 -13.55 -11.60 -4.04
N THR A 9 -14.80 -11.83 -3.66
CA THR A 9 -15.93 -11.00 -4.08
C THR A 9 -15.79 -9.56 -3.60
N ILE A 10 -15.40 -9.36 -2.33
CA ILE A 10 -15.12 -8.02 -1.78
C ILE A 10 -13.96 -7.38 -2.53
N SER A 11 -12.88 -8.13 -2.76
CA SER A 11 -11.70 -7.63 -3.48
C SER A 11 -12.02 -7.13 -4.88
N LEU A 12 -12.86 -7.86 -5.63
CA LEU A 12 -13.29 -7.44 -6.97
C LEU A 12 -14.12 -6.16 -6.95
N ARG A 13 -14.96 -5.96 -5.95
CA ARG A 13 -15.72 -4.70 -5.77
C ARG A 13 -14.84 -3.56 -5.30
N LEU A 14 -13.84 -3.85 -4.48
CA LEU A 14 -12.90 -2.84 -4.00
C LEU A 14 -12.01 -2.36 -5.14
N TRP A 15 -11.59 -3.25 -6.04
CA TRP A 15 -10.79 -2.91 -7.21
C TRP A 15 -11.40 -1.79 -8.07
N SER A 16 -12.72 -1.80 -8.26
CA SER A 16 -13.38 -0.78 -9.07
C SER A 16 -13.45 0.61 -8.44
N VAL A 17 -13.06 0.76 -7.17
CA VAL A 17 -13.08 2.06 -6.46
C VAL A 17 -11.69 2.48 -5.96
N LEU A 18 -10.68 1.61 -6.01
CA LEU A 18 -9.34 1.94 -5.53
C LEU A 18 -8.72 3.08 -6.33
N GLU A 19 -8.93 3.11 -7.65
CA GLU A 19 -8.40 4.14 -8.54
C GLU A 19 -8.95 5.55 -8.21
N ASP A 20 -10.12 5.64 -7.57
CA ASP A 20 -10.71 6.92 -7.14
C ASP A 20 -10.19 7.40 -5.78
N VAL A 21 -9.63 6.48 -4.98
CA VAL A 21 -9.24 6.74 -3.58
C VAL A 21 -7.73 6.84 -3.42
N ILE A 22 -6.99 6.05 -4.19
CA ILE A 22 -5.53 5.91 -4.08
C ILE A 22 -4.86 6.66 -5.22
N HIS A 23 -3.81 7.39 -4.90
CA HIS A 23 -3.06 8.13 -5.88
C HIS A 23 -2.26 7.19 -6.83
N PRO A 24 -2.10 7.52 -8.12
CA PRO A 24 -1.47 6.64 -9.12
C PRO A 24 0.01 6.30 -8.89
N ASP A 25 0.71 7.04 -8.03
CA ASP A 25 2.09 6.70 -7.62
C ASP A 25 2.13 5.50 -6.65
N GLN A 26 0.98 5.00 -6.20
CA GLN A 26 0.85 3.72 -5.51
C GLN A 26 0.65 2.58 -6.53
N ILE A 27 1.72 2.31 -7.24
CA ILE A 27 1.83 1.45 -8.42
C ILE A 27 1.29 0.03 -8.19
N TYR A 28 1.39 -0.51 -6.97
CA TYR A 28 0.84 -1.83 -6.61
C TYR A 28 -0.67 -1.96 -6.88
N THR A 29 -1.39 -0.84 -6.85
CA THR A 29 -2.83 -0.78 -7.08
C THR A 29 -3.21 -0.38 -8.50
N VAL A 30 -2.26 -0.35 -9.43
CA VAL A 30 -2.52 0.00 -10.83
C VAL A 30 -2.30 -1.25 -11.70
N LEU A 31 -3.30 -1.59 -12.51
CA LEU A 31 -3.23 -2.78 -13.36
C LEU A 31 -2.12 -2.66 -14.40
N GLY A 32 -1.31 -3.71 -14.56
CA GLY A 32 -0.26 -3.79 -15.57
C GLY A 32 1.10 -3.27 -15.10
N HIS A 33 1.16 -2.68 -13.91
CA HIS A 33 2.41 -2.29 -13.29
C HIS A 33 3.10 -3.42 -12.53
N THR A 34 4.40 -3.30 -12.37
CA THR A 34 5.25 -4.27 -11.66
C THR A 34 6.25 -3.57 -10.76
N ILE A 35 6.86 -4.32 -9.85
CA ILE A 35 7.95 -3.79 -9.01
C ILE A 35 9.13 -3.27 -9.85
N PHE A 36 9.30 -3.73 -11.10
CA PHE A 36 10.34 -3.24 -11.99
C PHE A 36 10.12 -1.79 -12.41
N ASP A 37 8.91 -1.24 -12.31
CA ASP A 37 8.67 0.17 -12.62
C ASP A 37 9.45 1.09 -11.68
N ASN A 38 9.54 0.73 -10.38
CA ASN A 38 10.41 1.45 -9.43
C ASN A 38 11.88 1.36 -9.84
N LEU A 39 12.33 0.19 -10.30
CA LEU A 39 13.71 -0.01 -10.74
C LEU A 39 14.04 0.83 -11.98
N TYR A 40 13.16 0.85 -12.98
CA TYR A 40 13.31 1.67 -14.18
C TYR A 40 13.29 3.15 -13.82
N LEU A 41 12.38 3.58 -12.95
CA LEU A 41 12.33 4.96 -12.47
C LEU A 41 13.63 5.40 -11.80
N VAL A 42 14.19 4.60 -10.88
CA VAL A 42 15.47 4.90 -10.23
C VAL A 42 16.58 5.01 -11.27
N ARG A 43 16.65 4.07 -12.21
CA ARG A 43 17.66 4.06 -13.27
C ARG A 43 17.57 5.34 -14.11
N ASP A 44 16.38 5.67 -14.60
CA ASP A 44 16.16 6.82 -15.46
C ASP A 44 16.49 8.13 -14.73
N LEU A 45 16.14 8.25 -13.46
CA LEU A 45 16.49 9.40 -12.63
C LEU A 45 18.00 9.55 -12.46
N LEU A 46 18.73 8.46 -12.21
CA LEU A 46 20.20 8.50 -12.10
C LEU A 46 20.86 8.88 -13.43
N GLU A 47 20.37 8.34 -14.55
CA GLU A 47 20.85 8.71 -15.89
C GLU A 47 20.59 10.20 -16.18
N LEU A 48 19.39 10.71 -15.88
CA LEU A 48 19.06 12.13 -16.01
C LEU A 48 19.89 13.03 -15.07
N GLY A 49 20.13 12.59 -13.84
CA GLY A 49 21.01 13.28 -12.89
C GLY A 49 22.41 13.49 -13.43
N CYS A 50 23.00 12.44 -13.97
CA CYS A 50 24.32 12.50 -14.60
C CYS A 50 24.33 13.35 -15.87
N ARG A 51 23.28 13.27 -16.69
CA ARG A 51 23.22 13.96 -18.00
C ARG A 51 22.96 15.46 -17.85
N ASP A 52 21.98 15.83 -17.03
CA ASP A 52 21.44 17.18 -16.94
C ASP A 52 21.91 17.91 -15.67
N GLY A 53 22.76 17.27 -14.85
CA GLY A 53 23.33 17.86 -13.62
C GLY A 53 22.28 18.09 -12.53
N LEU A 54 21.24 17.26 -12.47
CA LEU A 54 20.19 17.37 -11.44
C LEU A 54 20.76 16.91 -10.09
N SER A 55 20.69 17.77 -9.07
CA SER A 55 20.99 17.39 -7.70
C SER A 55 19.71 16.94 -6.98
N PHE A 56 19.67 15.69 -6.57
CA PHE A 56 18.54 15.08 -5.86
C PHE A 56 19.00 13.92 -4.99
N ALA A 57 18.15 13.53 -4.05
CA ALA A 57 18.31 12.34 -3.23
C ALA A 57 17.13 11.39 -3.45
N LEU A 58 17.44 10.09 -3.44
CA LEU A 58 16.46 9.00 -3.40
C LEU A 58 16.50 8.37 -2.02
N LEU A 59 15.36 8.35 -1.33
CA LEU A 59 15.23 7.69 -0.04
C LEU A 59 14.29 6.49 -0.20
N SER A 60 14.81 5.29 0.06
CA SER A 60 13.99 4.09 0.13
C SER A 60 13.57 3.85 1.59
N LEU A 61 12.26 3.75 1.83
CA LEU A 61 11.70 3.34 3.12
C LEU A 61 11.15 1.93 3.00
N ASP A 62 11.68 1.04 3.81
CA ASP A 62 11.22 -0.33 3.97
C ASP A 62 10.40 -0.47 5.26
N GLN A 63 9.23 -1.08 5.18
CA GLN A 63 8.31 -1.22 6.31
C GLN A 63 8.41 -2.62 6.93
N GLU A 64 9.00 -2.68 8.11
CA GLU A 64 9.16 -3.95 8.83
C GLU A 64 7.81 -4.64 9.08
N LYS A 65 7.60 -5.81 8.44
CA LYS A 65 6.40 -6.64 8.58
C LYS A 65 5.11 -5.86 8.30
N ALA A 66 5.11 -5.07 7.23
CA ALA A 66 4.07 -4.11 6.93
C ALA A 66 2.64 -4.69 6.98
N PHE A 67 2.44 -5.85 6.35
CA PHE A 67 1.14 -6.53 6.35
C PHE A 67 0.75 -7.03 7.75
N ASP A 68 1.68 -7.53 8.55
CA ASP A 68 1.39 -8.14 9.86
C ASP A 68 1.14 -7.09 10.96
N ARG A 69 1.52 -5.83 10.71
CA ARG A 69 1.45 -4.74 11.69
C ARG A 69 0.28 -3.79 11.51
N VAL A 70 -0.54 -3.96 10.47
CA VAL A 70 -1.73 -3.12 10.25
C VAL A 70 -2.69 -3.25 11.42
N ASP A 71 -2.86 -2.19 12.20
CA ASP A 71 -3.86 -2.14 13.26
C ASP A 71 -5.28 -2.15 12.67
N HIS A 72 -6.16 -3.02 13.19
CA HIS A 72 -7.50 -3.20 12.62
C HIS A 72 -8.40 -2.00 12.89
N GLU A 73 -8.29 -1.37 14.06
CA GLU A 73 -9.09 -0.19 14.40
C GLU A 73 -8.69 1.00 13.50
N TYR A 74 -7.38 1.22 13.33
CA TYR A 74 -6.83 2.19 12.41
C TYR A 74 -7.30 1.96 10.97
N LEU A 75 -7.26 0.72 10.48
CA LEU A 75 -7.74 0.37 9.13
C LEU A 75 -9.23 0.72 8.98
N LEU A 76 -10.07 0.29 9.93
CA LEU A 76 -11.52 0.57 9.89
C LEU A 76 -11.80 2.09 9.96
N ASN A 77 -11.07 2.84 10.77
CA ASN A 77 -11.19 4.29 10.85
C ASN A 77 -10.73 4.99 9.57
N THR A 78 -9.64 4.51 8.95
CA THR A 78 -9.15 5.00 7.66
C THR A 78 -10.19 4.79 6.56
N LEU A 79 -10.83 3.62 6.50
CA LEU A 79 -11.91 3.35 5.54
C LEU A 79 -13.11 4.28 5.76
N ARG A 80 -13.51 4.53 7.01
CA ARG A 80 -14.57 5.51 7.31
C ARG A 80 -14.17 6.92 6.85
N ALA A 81 -12.92 7.31 7.06
CA ALA A 81 -12.41 8.62 6.64
C ALA A 81 -12.38 8.79 5.11
N PHE A 82 -12.11 7.71 4.36
CA PHE A 82 -12.26 7.69 2.90
C PHE A 82 -13.72 7.64 2.41
N GLY A 83 -14.70 7.55 3.32
CA GLY A 83 -16.12 7.56 2.98
C GLY A 83 -16.71 6.19 2.65
N PHE A 84 -16.01 5.09 2.96
CA PHE A 84 -16.59 3.75 2.80
C PHE A 84 -17.82 3.59 3.69
N GLY A 85 -18.92 3.12 3.10
CA GLY A 85 -20.20 2.99 3.79
C GLY A 85 -20.17 1.99 4.97
N PRO A 86 -21.05 2.17 5.97
CA PRO A 86 -21.05 1.37 7.19
C PRO A 86 -21.25 -0.14 6.94
N GLN A 87 -21.95 -0.51 5.87
CA GLN A 87 -22.13 -1.91 5.49
C GLN A 87 -20.80 -2.56 5.07
N PHE A 88 -20.01 -1.88 4.25
CA PHE A 88 -18.70 -2.37 3.79
C PHE A 88 -17.72 -2.49 4.96
N VAL A 89 -17.64 -1.43 5.77
CA VAL A 89 -16.81 -1.42 6.98
C VAL A 89 -17.25 -2.51 7.96
N GLY A 90 -18.56 -2.75 8.11
CA GLY A 90 -19.11 -3.83 8.93
C GLY A 90 -18.71 -5.23 8.45
N PHE A 91 -18.71 -5.48 7.14
CA PHE A 91 -18.21 -6.77 6.60
C PHE A 91 -16.75 -7.00 6.95
N LEU A 92 -15.90 -5.98 6.80
CA LEU A 92 -14.49 -6.07 7.17
C LEU A 92 -14.32 -6.26 8.69
N GLN A 93 -15.10 -5.54 9.49
CA GLN A 93 -15.08 -5.72 10.94
C GLN A 93 -15.40 -7.16 11.34
N VAL A 94 -16.40 -7.80 10.72
CA VAL A 94 -16.69 -9.22 10.98
C VAL A 94 -15.55 -10.14 10.53
N LEU A 95 -14.94 -9.88 9.38
CA LEU A 95 -13.81 -10.68 8.87
C LEU A 95 -12.59 -10.62 9.78
N TYR A 96 -12.34 -9.48 10.44
CA TYR A 96 -11.17 -9.27 11.30
C TYR A 96 -11.44 -9.49 12.79
N ALA A 97 -12.64 -9.23 13.30
CA ALA A 97 -12.99 -9.38 14.71
C ALA A 97 -13.06 -10.85 15.18
N SER A 98 -13.25 -11.79 14.26
CA SER A 98 -13.38 -13.23 14.56
C SER A 98 -12.25 -14.07 13.93
N ALA A 99 -11.16 -13.43 13.51
CA ALA A 99 -10.05 -14.12 12.85
C ALA A 99 -9.15 -14.81 13.90
N GLU A 100 -9.27 -16.13 13.98
CA GLU A 100 -8.36 -16.99 14.74
C GLU A 100 -7.40 -17.72 13.80
N CYS A 101 -6.11 -17.76 14.15
CA CYS A 101 -5.14 -18.65 13.49
C CYS A 101 -5.15 -20.02 14.13
N LEU A 102 -5.03 -21.04 13.29
CA LEU A 102 -4.59 -22.36 13.72
C LEU A 102 -3.36 -22.70 12.89
N VAL A 103 -2.22 -22.91 13.56
CA VAL A 103 -0.98 -23.32 12.89
C VAL A 103 -0.96 -24.84 12.84
N ARG A 104 -0.72 -25.41 11.66
CA ARG A 104 -0.57 -26.87 11.51
C ARG A 104 0.90 -27.25 11.53
N LEU A 105 1.36 -27.88 12.61
CA LEU A 105 2.72 -28.39 12.74
C LEU A 105 2.67 -29.92 12.74
N ASN A 106 3.29 -30.57 11.74
CA ASN A 106 3.43 -32.03 11.69
C ASN A 106 2.13 -32.83 11.87
N TRP A 107 1.00 -32.32 11.33
CA TRP A 107 -0.36 -32.88 11.33
C TRP A 107 -1.38 -32.28 12.32
N PRO A 108 -1.13 -32.14 13.64
CA PRO A 108 -2.07 -31.45 14.53
C PRO A 108 -2.15 -29.95 14.27
N LEU A 109 -3.33 -29.39 14.53
CA LEU A 109 -3.56 -27.96 14.64
C LEU A 109 -3.19 -27.50 16.05
N THR A 110 -2.58 -26.32 16.19
CA THR A 110 -2.40 -25.64 17.47
C THR A 110 -3.75 -25.20 18.05
N GLU A 111 -3.74 -24.70 19.28
CA GLU A 111 -4.88 -23.95 19.80
C GLU A 111 -5.12 -22.67 18.97
N PRO A 112 -6.37 -22.18 18.89
CA PRO A 112 -6.68 -20.94 18.20
C PRO A 112 -5.93 -19.76 18.82
N VAL A 113 -5.22 -19.00 17.99
CA VAL A 113 -4.56 -17.75 18.39
C VAL A 113 -5.33 -16.59 17.79
N SER A 114 -5.80 -15.67 18.63
CA SER A 114 -6.46 -14.44 18.17
C SER A 114 -5.44 -13.47 17.57
N PHE A 115 -5.79 -12.87 16.43
CA PHE A 115 -4.99 -11.81 15.82
C PHE A 115 -5.61 -10.44 16.10
N GLY A 116 -4.93 -9.61 16.89
CA GLY A 116 -5.34 -8.22 17.12
C GLY A 116 -4.81 -7.22 16.07
N ARG A 117 -3.96 -7.68 15.14
CA ARG A 117 -3.36 -6.85 14.10
C ARG A 117 -2.97 -7.68 12.88
N GLY A 118 -2.76 -6.99 11.77
CA GLY A 118 -2.27 -7.51 10.52
C GLY A 118 -3.39 -7.88 9.55
N VAL A 119 -3.08 -7.81 8.25
CA VAL A 119 -3.93 -8.32 7.18
C VAL A 119 -3.46 -9.73 6.79
N LEU A 120 -4.41 -10.61 6.48
CA LEU A 120 -4.13 -12.03 6.25
C LEU A 120 -3.32 -12.25 4.96
N GLN A 121 -2.07 -12.68 5.07
CA GLN A 121 -1.25 -12.98 3.88
C GLN A 121 -1.89 -14.07 3.00
N GLY A 122 -1.80 -13.92 1.68
CA GLY A 122 -2.44 -14.82 0.71
C GLY A 122 -3.96 -14.66 0.58
N CYS A 123 -4.58 -13.72 1.30
CA CYS A 123 -5.94 -13.28 1.04
C CYS A 123 -5.95 -12.30 -0.16
N PRO A 124 -6.87 -12.46 -1.13
CA PRO A 124 -6.95 -11.56 -2.29
C PRO A 124 -7.24 -10.09 -1.92
N LEU A 125 -7.74 -9.84 -0.72
CA LEU A 125 -8.13 -8.52 -0.24
C LEU A 125 -7.00 -7.78 0.49
N SER A 126 -5.99 -8.50 1.00
CA SER A 126 -5.00 -7.93 1.92
C SER A 126 -4.12 -6.85 1.28
N GLY A 127 -3.74 -7.03 0.02
CA GLY A 127 -2.99 -6.02 -0.74
C GLY A 127 -3.74 -4.69 -0.80
N GLN A 128 -5.04 -4.74 -1.09
CA GLN A 128 -5.89 -3.56 -1.23
C GLN A 128 -6.15 -2.87 0.11
N LEU A 129 -6.32 -3.65 1.18
CA LEU A 129 -6.49 -3.09 2.52
C LEU A 129 -5.21 -2.44 3.03
N TYR A 130 -4.05 -3.05 2.75
CA TYR A 130 -2.77 -2.45 3.07
C TYR A 130 -2.55 -1.14 2.29
N ALA A 131 -2.84 -1.15 1.00
CA ALA A 131 -2.80 0.02 0.12
C ALA A 131 -3.64 1.20 0.66
N LEU A 132 -4.84 0.90 1.17
CA LEU A 132 -5.70 1.89 1.84
C LEU A 132 -5.13 2.33 3.19
N ALA A 133 -4.53 1.42 3.96
CA ALA A 133 -3.96 1.74 5.27
C ALA A 133 -2.76 2.69 5.19
N ILE A 134 -1.90 2.54 4.17
CA ILE A 134 -0.72 3.38 3.98
C ILE A 134 -1.03 4.72 3.32
N GLU A 135 -2.12 4.82 2.54
CA GLU A 135 -2.42 6.01 1.75
C GLU A 135 -2.51 7.34 2.55
N PRO A 136 -3.03 7.39 3.79
CA PRO A 136 -2.96 8.60 4.62
C PRO A 136 -1.53 9.10 4.88
N PHE A 137 -0.58 8.18 5.09
CA PHE A 137 0.84 8.51 5.25
C PHE A 137 1.42 9.06 3.95
N LEU A 138 1.13 8.42 2.81
CA LEU A 138 1.59 8.89 1.50
C LEU A 138 1.01 10.27 1.16
N CYS A 139 -0.27 10.50 1.45
CA CYS A 139 -0.91 11.82 1.32
C CYS A 139 -0.19 12.90 2.12
N LEU A 140 0.26 12.59 3.34
CA LEU A 140 1.04 13.52 4.17
C LEU A 140 2.38 13.85 3.51
N LEU A 141 3.10 12.84 3.00
CA LEU A 141 4.37 13.04 2.30
C LEU A 141 4.20 13.92 1.06
N ARG A 142 3.20 13.63 0.21
CA ARG A 142 2.91 14.43 -1.00
C ARG A 142 2.62 15.90 -0.68
N ARG A 143 1.96 16.17 0.45
CA ARG A 143 1.66 17.53 0.91
C ARG A 143 2.87 18.26 1.51
N ARG A 144 3.78 17.53 2.15
CA ARG A 144 4.91 18.11 2.90
C ARG A 144 6.18 18.24 2.08
N LEU A 145 6.38 17.38 1.09
CA LEU A 145 7.59 17.32 0.29
C LEU A 145 7.39 17.99 -1.06
N THR A 146 8.35 18.81 -1.47
CA THR A 146 8.38 19.40 -2.81
C THR A 146 8.54 18.34 -3.89
N GLY A 147 9.26 17.25 -3.60
CA GLY A 147 9.62 16.25 -4.60
C GLY A 147 10.79 16.71 -5.48
N LEU A 148 11.06 15.94 -6.51
CA LEU A 148 11.93 16.26 -7.64
C LEU A 148 11.09 16.83 -8.79
N VAL A 149 11.43 18.02 -9.27
CA VAL A 149 10.78 18.64 -10.42
C VAL A 149 11.66 18.48 -11.65
N LEU A 150 11.18 17.70 -12.63
CA LEU A 150 11.75 17.60 -13.96
C LEU A 150 11.13 18.69 -14.83
N ARG A 151 11.93 19.38 -15.66
CA ARG A 151 11.50 20.61 -16.36
C ARG A 151 10.83 20.37 -17.71
N GLU A 152 11.09 19.24 -18.39
CA GLU A 152 10.56 18.95 -19.72
C GLU A 152 10.22 17.46 -19.90
N PRO A 153 8.93 17.06 -19.89
CA PRO A 153 7.76 17.83 -19.44
C PRO A 153 7.87 18.23 -17.96
N GLU A 154 7.13 19.26 -17.53
CA GLU A 154 7.06 19.62 -16.11
C GLU A 154 6.41 18.47 -15.32
N LEU A 155 7.24 17.64 -14.70
CA LEU A 155 6.83 16.45 -13.97
C LEU A 155 7.36 16.55 -12.55
N ARG A 156 6.43 16.58 -11.58
CA ARG A 156 6.75 16.55 -10.16
C ARG A 156 6.67 15.11 -9.66
N LEU A 157 7.83 14.54 -9.34
CA LEU A 157 7.96 13.21 -8.76
C LEU A 157 8.20 13.36 -7.27
N VAL A 158 7.29 12.84 -6.45
CA VAL A 158 7.46 12.86 -4.98
C VAL A 158 7.69 11.45 -4.46
N LEU A 159 6.85 10.50 -4.88
CA LEU A 159 6.84 9.14 -4.40
C LEU A 159 6.75 8.16 -5.57
N SER A 160 7.23 6.94 -5.35
CA SER A 160 6.89 5.76 -6.13
C SER A 160 6.75 4.59 -5.16
N VAL A 161 5.55 4.03 -5.05
CA VAL A 161 5.20 3.08 -3.98
C VAL A 161 4.73 1.77 -4.57
N TYR A 162 5.35 0.68 -4.14
CA TYR A 162 4.94 -0.67 -4.50
C TYR A 162 4.78 -1.51 -3.24
N ALA A 163 3.53 -1.72 -2.82
CA ALA A 163 3.21 -2.35 -1.55
C ALA A 163 3.96 -1.65 -0.40
N ASP A 164 4.82 -2.35 0.32
CA ASP A 164 5.61 -1.87 1.44
C ASP A 164 6.85 -1.05 1.08
N ASP A 165 7.34 -1.17 -0.16
CA ASP A 165 8.45 -0.38 -0.68
C ASP A 165 7.99 1.04 -1.04
N VAL A 166 8.48 2.05 -0.30
CA VAL A 166 8.21 3.47 -0.57
C VAL A 166 9.50 4.15 -1.00
N LEU A 167 9.59 4.54 -2.27
CA LEU A 167 10.67 5.37 -2.79
C LEU A 167 10.26 6.84 -2.76
N LEU A 168 11.07 7.68 -2.13
CA LEU A 168 10.88 9.14 -2.11
C LEU A 168 11.95 9.81 -2.97
N MET A 169 11.52 10.79 -3.75
CA MET A 169 12.41 11.70 -4.45
C MET A 169 12.41 13.05 -3.75
N VAL A 170 13.58 13.55 -3.41
CA VAL A 170 13.73 14.88 -2.79
C VAL A 170 14.74 15.67 -3.59
N GLN A 171 14.37 16.87 -4.01
CA GLN A 171 15.29 17.79 -4.63
C GLN A 171 16.29 18.31 -3.59
N ASP A 172 17.58 18.29 -3.94
CA ASP A 172 18.61 18.85 -3.08
C ASP A 172 18.40 20.38 -2.95
N PRO A 173 18.26 20.92 -1.73
CA PRO A 173 18.13 22.36 -1.54
C PRO A 173 19.41 23.15 -1.88
N GLY A 174 20.57 22.50 -1.97
CA GLY A 174 21.88 23.15 -2.10
C GLY A 174 22.48 23.60 -0.77
#